data_AF-A0A260WZN9-F1
#
_entry.id   AF-A0A260WZN9-F1
#
_cell.length_a   1.000
_cell.length_b   1.000
_cell.length_c   1.000
_cell.angle_alpha   90.00
_cell.angle_beta   90.00
_cell.angle_gamma   90.00
#
_symmetry.space_group_name_H-M   'P 1'
#
loop_
_entity.id
_entity.type
_entity.pdbx_description
1 polymer ?
#
loop_
_entity_poly.entity_id
_entity_poly.type
_entity_poly.pdbx_seq_one_letter_code
_entity_poly.pdbx_strand_id
1 'polypeptide(L)'
;MPRPIAHSAPVPAPVDKVHAALVSEKYWKDRIEQIGGPGAQLVSVTAINGTISVVITQSVPEEELPAAVTAFKKGPLIIERTESWGPLGGGRAEGKFGATVDGAPATISGTTLLEGDDTSSTMSLSGTTEVKIPLFGSKIEAMISEQVLGLIDNEHDFTGNWIADNLG
;
A
#
# COMPACT_ATOMS: atom_id res chain seq x y z
N MET A 1 2.22 -20.46 7.49
CA MET A 1 0.77 -20.22 7.37
C MET A 1 0.57 -18.74 7.11
N PRO A 2 -0.36 -18.33 6.22
CA PRO A 2 -0.70 -16.93 6.03
C PRO A 2 -1.22 -16.30 7.32
N ARG A 3 -0.87 -15.03 7.56
CA ARG A 3 -1.35 -14.23 8.70
C ARG A 3 -2.27 -13.12 8.23
N PRO A 4 -3.41 -12.89 8.89
CA PRO A 4 -4.32 -11.83 8.50
C PRO A 4 -3.71 -10.46 8.78
N ILE A 5 -4.01 -9.50 7.91
CA ILE A 5 -3.78 -8.08 8.12
C ILE A 5 -5.09 -7.33 7.85
N ALA A 6 -5.43 -6.38 8.70
CA ALA A 6 -6.60 -5.54 8.54
C ALA A 6 -6.32 -4.16 9.11
N HIS A 7 -6.83 -3.14 8.44
CA HIS A 7 -6.73 -1.75 8.86
C HIS A 7 -7.97 -1.00 8.35
N SER A 8 -8.42 0.00 9.11
CA SER A 8 -9.56 0.84 8.73
C SER A 8 -9.38 2.21 9.35
N ALA A 9 -9.50 3.25 8.55
CA ALA A 9 -9.34 4.63 8.98
C ALA A 9 -10.30 5.57 8.25
N PRO A 10 -10.84 6.60 8.94
CA PRO A 10 -11.67 7.62 8.32
C PRO A 10 -10.80 8.56 7.46
N VAL A 11 -11.33 8.98 6.31
CA VAL A 11 -10.77 10.08 5.52
C VAL A 11 -11.73 11.26 5.65
N PRO A 12 -11.27 12.44 6.14
CA PRO A 12 -12.13 13.62 6.32
C PRO A 12 -12.40 14.33 4.99
N ALA A 13 -12.84 13.57 3.99
CA ALA A 13 -13.19 14.06 2.67
C ALA A 13 -14.35 13.25 2.08
N PRO A 14 -15.18 13.87 1.22
CA PRO A 14 -16.22 13.20 0.45
C PRO A 14 -15.69 12.01 -0.36
N VAL A 15 -16.48 10.95 -0.47
CA VAL A 15 -16.07 9.69 -1.10
C VAL A 15 -15.68 9.84 -2.58
N ASP A 16 -16.31 10.76 -3.30
CA ASP A 16 -15.99 11.07 -4.70
C ASP A 16 -14.62 11.73 -4.84
N LYS A 17 -14.24 12.63 -3.93
CA LYS A 17 -12.91 13.24 -3.89
C LYS A 17 -11.83 12.22 -3.55
N VAL A 18 -12.08 11.34 -2.58
CA VAL A 18 -11.13 10.27 -2.24
C VAL A 18 -10.93 9.33 -3.42
N HIS A 19 -12.02 8.88 -4.05
CA HIS A 19 -11.93 8.04 -5.24
C HIS A 19 -11.19 8.73 -6.38
N ALA A 20 -11.49 10.01 -6.66
CA ALA A 20 -10.83 10.79 -7.69
C ALA A 20 -9.31 10.90 -7.47
N ALA A 21 -8.85 11.02 -6.22
CA ALA A 21 -7.43 10.96 -5.90
C ALA A 21 -6.86 9.57 -6.19
N LEU A 22 -7.49 8.50 -5.70
CA LEU A 22 -6.99 7.13 -5.84
C LEU A 22 -6.89 6.67 -7.31
N VAL A 23 -7.75 7.17 -8.20
CA VAL A 23 -7.69 6.88 -9.65
C VAL A 23 -6.94 7.93 -10.47
N SER A 24 -6.24 8.86 -9.83
CA SER A 24 -5.44 9.89 -10.48
C SER A 24 -3.99 9.47 -10.64
N GLU A 25 -3.48 9.52 -11.87
CA GLU A 25 -2.06 9.31 -12.13
C GLU A 25 -1.16 10.32 -11.39
N LYS A 26 -1.63 11.57 -11.23
CA LYS A 26 -0.88 12.61 -10.51
C LYS A 26 -0.72 12.24 -9.03
N TYR A 27 -1.79 11.78 -8.38
CA TYR A 27 -1.74 11.34 -6.99
C TYR A 27 -0.67 10.28 -6.76
N TRP A 28 -0.56 9.30 -7.65
CA TRP A 28 0.44 8.23 -7.55
C TRP A 28 1.87 8.71 -7.76
N LYS A 29 2.10 9.64 -8.69
CA LYS A 29 3.41 10.28 -8.86
C LYS A 29 3.82 11.02 -7.60
N ASP A 30 2.92 11.85 -7.07
CA ASP A 30 3.18 12.67 -5.90
C ASP A 30 3.40 11.79 -4.64
N ARG A 31 2.61 10.72 -4.46
CA ARG A 31 2.78 9.75 -3.35
C ARG A 31 4.16 9.12 -3.37
N ILE A 32 4.61 8.67 -4.54
CA ILE A 32 5.92 8.03 -4.67
C ILE A 32 7.06 9.02 -4.48
N GLU A 33 6.94 10.23 -5.01
CA GLU A 33 7.95 11.27 -4.84
C GLU A 33 8.10 11.71 -3.37
N GLN A 34 6.99 11.88 -2.65
CA GLN A 34 7.01 12.45 -1.30
C GLN A 34 7.21 11.41 -0.21
N ILE A 35 6.57 10.24 -0.34
CA ILE A 35 6.53 9.22 0.72
C ILE A 35 6.88 7.81 0.23
N GLY A 36 7.36 7.66 -1.01
CA GLY A 36 7.70 6.35 -1.57
C GLY A 36 8.88 5.66 -0.88
N GLY A 37 9.75 6.40 -0.18
CA GLY A 37 10.91 5.82 0.50
C GLY A 37 12.06 5.44 -0.45
N PRO A 38 13.09 4.73 0.05
CA PRO A 38 14.31 4.46 -0.71
C PRO A 38 14.05 3.66 -2.00
N GLY A 39 14.65 4.13 -3.10
CA GLY A 39 14.59 3.45 -4.39
C GLY A 39 13.19 3.37 -5.01
N ALA A 40 12.23 4.15 -4.50
CA ALA A 40 10.85 4.06 -4.94
C ALA A 40 10.66 4.52 -6.39
N GLN A 41 9.96 3.73 -7.19
CA GLN A 41 9.66 4.04 -8.58
C GLN A 41 8.23 3.68 -8.93
N LEU A 42 7.58 4.56 -9.67
CA LEU A 42 6.31 4.26 -10.34
C LEU A 42 6.62 3.51 -11.64
N VAL A 43 6.48 2.19 -11.61
CA VAL A 43 6.82 1.30 -12.74
C VAL A 43 5.75 1.38 -13.83
N SER A 44 4.48 1.34 -13.43
CA SER A 44 3.37 1.55 -14.35
C SER A 44 2.16 2.13 -13.64
N VAL A 45 1.39 2.91 -14.40
CA VAL A 45 0.14 3.51 -13.97
C VAL A 45 -0.78 3.55 -15.17
N THR A 46 -2.01 3.06 -15.01
CA THR A 46 -3.00 3.03 -16.08
C THR A 46 -4.35 3.38 -15.49
N ALA A 47 -4.80 4.61 -15.73
CA ALA A 47 -6.09 5.11 -15.31
C ALA A 47 -7.06 5.14 -16.50
N ILE A 48 -8.16 4.40 -16.39
CA ILE A 48 -9.15 4.25 -17.48
C ILE A 48 -10.54 4.16 -16.88
N ASN A 49 -11.49 4.97 -17.37
CA ASN A 49 -12.92 4.87 -17.04
C ASN A 49 -13.23 4.81 -15.53
N GLY A 50 -12.57 5.63 -14.71
CA GLY A 50 -12.77 5.64 -13.26
C GLY A 50 -12.15 4.44 -12.54
N THR A 51 -11.24 3.73 -13.18
CA THR A 51 -10.45 2.64 -12.59
C THR A 51 -8.96 2.96 -12.71
N ILE A 52 -8.14 2.28 -11.91
CA ILE A 52 -6.69 2.38 -12.02
C ILE A 52 -6.01 1.04 -11.76
N SER A 53 -4.86 0.84 -12.37
CA SER A 53 -3.89 -0.19 -12.01
C SER A 53 -2.51 0.44 -11.90
N VAL A 54 -1.81 0.13 -10.81
CA VAL A 54 -0.54 0.73 -10.43
C VAL A 54 0.44 -0.36 -10.05
N VAL A 55 1.67 -0.25 -10.53
CA VAL A 55 2.80 -1.06 -10.09
C VAL A 55 3.90 -0.10 -9.64
N ILE A 56 4.40 -0.31 -8.42
CA ILE A 56 5.51 0.44 -7.85
C ILE A 56 6.58 -0.52 -7.38
N THR A 57 7.83 -0.07 -7.40
CA THR A 57 8.94 -0.77 -6.73
C THR A 57 9.46 0.11 -5.62
N GLN A 58 9.95 -0.52 -4.55
CA GLN A 58 10.63 0.11 -3.41
C GLN A 58 11.81 -0.77 -3.01
N SER A 59 12.78 -0.22 -2.31
CA SER A 59 13.90 -0.99 -1.78
C SER A 59 14.03 -0.83 -0.27
N VAL A 60 14.37 -1.92 0.42
CA VAL A 60 14.84 -1.88 1.81
C VAL A 60 16.36 -2.09 1.80
N PRO A 61 17.15 -1.09 2.21
CA PRO A 61 18.62 -1.19 2.28
C PRO A 61 19.08 -2.35 3.18
N GLU A 62 20.22 -2.97 2.87
CA GLU A 62 20.72 -4.13 3.62
C GLU A 62 20.94 -3.82 5.11
N GLU A 63 21.36 -2.61 5.42
CA GLU A 63 21.60 -2.09 6.78
C GLU A 63 20.33 -1.95 7.63
N GLU A 64 19.15 -1.87 7.00
CA GLU A 64 17.85 -1.82 7.66
C GLU A 64 17.25 -3.23 7.84
N LEU A 65 17.85 -4.24 7.22
CA LEU A 65 17.36 -5.61 7.28
C LEU A 65 17.77 -6.29 8.60
N PRO A 66 16.89 -7.10 9.20
CA PRO A 66 17.27 -7.97 10.31
C PRO A 66 18.45 -8.87 9.94
N ALA A 67 19.33 -9.14 10.90
CA ALA A 67 20.49 -10.02 10.70
C ALA A 67 20.12 -11.42 10.16
N ALA A 68 18.93 -11.92 10.48
CA ALA A 68 18.42 -13.19 9.94
C ALA A 68 18.15 -13.12 8.42
N VAL A 69 17.70 -11.97 7.91
CA VAL A 69 17.48 -11.74 6.47
C VAL A 69 18.83 -11.63 5.76
N THR A 70 19.76 -10.82 6.30
CA THR A 70 21.09 -10.60 5.71
C THR A 70 22.02 -11.83 5.80
N ALA A 71 21.68 -12.82 6.63
CA ALA A 71 22.30 -14.14 6.65
C ALA A 71 21.85 -15.03 5.49
N PHE A 72 20.62 -14.82 4.97
CA PHE A 72 20.06 -15.61 3.87
C PHE A 72 20.38 -15.02 2.49
N LYS A 73 20.28 -13.69 2.35
CA LYS A 73 20.56 -12.96 1.10
C LYS A 73 21.39 -11.71 1.41
N LYS A 74 22.40 -11.44 0.57
CA LYS A 74 23.16 -10.18 0.59
C LYS A 74 22.54 -9.14 -0.34
N GLY A 75 22.74 -7.87 -0.02
CA GLY A 75 22.19 -6.74 -0.74
C GLY A 75 20.77 -6.35 -0.29
N PRO A 76 20.23 -5.28 -0.90
CA PRO A 76 18.91 -4.77 -0.55
C PRO A 76 17.80 -5.75 -0.95
N LEU A 77 16.66 -5.64 -0.28
CA LEU A 77 15.43 -6.25 -0.77
C LEU A 77 14.75 -5.29 -1.73
N ILE A 78 14.26 -5.82 -2.86
CA ILE A 78 13.40 -5.07 -3.78
C ILE A 78 11.98 -5.58 -3.59
N ILE A 79 11.05 -4.67 -3.37
CA ILE A 79 9.64 -4.96 -3.15
C ILE A 79 8.88 -4.42 -4.36
N GLU A 80 8.18 -5.29 -5.07
CA GLU A 80 7.19 -4.89 -6.06
C GLU A 80 5.82 -4.86 -5.38
N ARG A 81 5.13 -3.72 -5.47
CA ARG A 81 3.76 -3.56 -4.98
C ARG A 81 2.82 -3.26 -6.13
N THR A 82 1.60 -3.74 -5.98
CA THR A 82 0.49 -3.48 -6.89
C THR A 82 -0.66 -2.88 -6.12
N GLU A 83 -1.33 -1.92 -6.73
CA GLU A 83 -2.61 -1.42 -6.24
C GLU A 83 -3.56 -1.17 -7.42
N SER A 84 -4.83 -1.46 -7.23
CA SER A 84 -5.86 -1.23 -8.23
C SER A 84 -7.15 -0.81 -7.56
N TRP A 85 -7.92 0.04 -8.25
CA TRP A 85 -9.23 0.48 -7.82
C TRP A 85 -10.24 0.35 -8.95
N GLY A 86 -11.43 -0.15 -8.61
CA GLY A 86 -12.60 -0.19 -9.46
C GLY A 86 -13.36 1.15 -9.46
N PRO A 87 -14.44 1.24 -10.26
CA PRO A 87 -15.25 2.44 -10.35
C PRO A 87 -16.00 2.70 -9.05
N LEU A 88 -16.24 3.98 -8.76
CA LEU A 88 -17.13 4.40 -7.68
C LEU A 88 -18.59 4.22 -8.11
N GLY A 89 -19.38 3.58 -7.26
CA GLY A 89 -20.82 3.43 -7.45
C GLY A 89 -21.55 3.35 -6.11
N GLY A 90 -22.61 4.15 -5.95
CA GLY A 90 -23.43 4.13 -4.73
C GLY A 90 -22.65 4.45 -3.45
N GLY A 91 -21.64 5.34 -3.53
CA GLY A 91 -20.79 5.69 -2.40
C GLY A 91 -19.78 4.62 -2.01
N ARG A 92 -19.51 3.64 -2.89
CA ARG A 92 -18.61 2.52 -2.65
C ARG A 92 -17.68 2.27 -3.83
N ALA A 93 -16.40 2.02 -3.56
CA ALA A 93 -15.43 1.53 -4.54
C ALA A 93 -14.57 0.42 -3.91
N GLU A 94 -14.26 -0.61 -4.68
CA GLU A 94 -13.41 -1.72 -4.24
C GLU A 94 -12.05 -1.66 -4.95
N GLY A 95 -11.02 -2.08 -4.25
CA GLY A 95 -9.68 -2.20 -4.79
C GLY A 95 -8.98 -3.48 -4.35
N LYS A 96 -7.78 -3.67 -4.89
CA LYS A 96 -6.89 -4.78 -4.54
C LYS A 96 -5.50 -4.26 -4.36
N PHE A 97 -4.77 -4.87 -3.43
CA PHE A 97 -3.37 -4.59 -3.21
C PHE A 97 -2.58 -5.90 -3.15
N GLY A 98 -1.29 -5.79 -3.47
CA GLY A 98 -0.36 -6.91 -3.32
C GLY A 98 1.08 -6.42 -3.20
N ALA A 99 1.92 -7.27 -2.61
CA ALA A 99 3.37 -7.06 -2.57
C ALA A 99 4.10 -8.39 -2.73
N THR A 100 5.23 -8.36 -3.43
CA THR A 100 6.18 -9.48 -3.55
C THR A 100 7.59 -8.98 -3.30
N VAL A 101 8.43 -9.83 -2.72
CA VAL A 101 9.82 -9.49 -2.39
C VAL A 101 10.78 -10.28 -3.27
N ASP A 102 11.65 -9.60 -4.00
CA ASP A 102 12.66 -10.27 -4.82
C ASP A 102 13.69 -11.01 -3.95
N GLY A 103 13.89 -12.29 -4.24
CA GLY A 103 14.83 -13.16 -3.54
C GLY A 103 14.43 -13.55 -2.11
N ALA A 104 13.19 -13.27 -1.69
CA ALA A 104 12.61 -13.79 -0.45
C ALA A 104 11.20 -14.32 -0.75
N PRO A 105 10.83 -15.53 -0.32
CA PRO A 105 9.48 -16.05 -0.52
C PRO A 105 8.49 -15.39 0.45
N ALA A 106 8.28 -14.08 0.30
CA ALA A 106 7.36 -13.27 1.06
C ALA A 106 6.34 -12.59 0.13
N THR A 107 5.06 -12.72 0.45
CA THR A 107 3.96 -12.13 -0.31
C THR A 107 2.93 -11.49 0.61
N ILE A 108 2.31 -10.43 0.12
CA ILE A 108 1.14 -9.80 0.73
C ILE A 108 0.07 -9.69 -0.36
N SER A 109 -1.18 -9.95 -0.01
CA SER A 109 -2.31 -9.69 -0.92
C SER A 109 -3.60 -9.45 -0.15
N GLY A 110 -4.49 -8.65 -0.74
CA GLY A 110 -5.80 -8.40 -0.15
C GLY A 110 -6.65 -7.45 -0.98
N THR A 111 -7.71 -6.97 -0.35
CA THR A 111 -8.67 -6.03 -0.91
C THR A 111 -8.70 -4.75 -0.11
N THR A 112 -8.91 -3.64 -0.79
CA THR A 112 -9.27 -2.35 -0.19
C THR A 112 -10.73 -2.04 -0.47
N LEU A 113 -11.32 -1.23 0.38
CA LEU A 113 -12.70 -0.79 0.29
C LEU A 113 -12.78 0.66 0.73
N LEU A 114 -13.33 1.49 -0.15
CA LEU A 114 -13.68 2.87 0.10
C LEU A 114 -15.21 2.97 0.17
N GLU A 115 -15.73 3.50 1.28
CA GLU A 115 -17.15 3.76 1.47
C GLU A 115 -17.38 5.13 2.10
N GLY A 116 -18.44 5.82 1.70
CA GLY A 116 -18.77 7.12 2.28
C GLY A 116 -19.89 7.85 1.55
N ASP A 117 -20.01 9.13 1.89
CA ASP A 117 -21.00 10.05 1.37
C ASP A 117 -20.35 11.36 0.87
N ASP A 118 -21.16 12.40 0.70
CA ASP A 118 -20.76 13.73 0.24
C ASP A 118 -20.06 14.57 1.32
N THR A 119 -19.84 14.04 2.51
CA THR A 119 -19.18 14.72 3.63
C THR A 119 -17.92 14.01 4.10
N SER A 120 -17.95 12.67 4.18
CA SER A 120 -16.87 11.88 4.75
C SER A 120 -16.82 10.47 4.17
N SER A 121 -15.69 9.82 4.34
CA SER A 121 -15.50 8.44 3.90
C SER A 121 -14.60 7.66 4.84
N THR A 122 -14.58 6.35 4.66
CA THR A 122 -13.71 5.41 5.36
C THR A 122 -13.01 4.55 4.33
N MET A 123 -11.70 4.38 4.50
CA MET A 123 -10.90 3.44 3.74
C MET A 123 -10.51 2.29 4.64
N SER A 124 -10.75 1.07 4.17
CA SER A 124 -10.40 -0.16 4.88
C SER A 124 -9.64 -1.12 3.98
N LEU A 125 -8.78 -1.94 4.57
CA LEU A 125 -8.08 -3.02 3.90
C LEU A 125 -8.19 -4.31 4.70
N SER A 126 -8.24 -5.42 3.98
CA SER A 126 -8.20 -6.76 4.56
C SER A 126 -7.41 -7.68 3.64
N GLY A 127 -6.48 -8.44 4.19
CA GLY A 127 -5.62 -9.31 3.42
C GLY A 127 -4.85 -10.31 4.25
N THR A 128 -3.86 -10.92 3.62
CA THR A 128 -2.95 -11.86 4.27
C THR A 128 -1.50 -11.59 3.89
N THR A 129 -0.61 -11.89 4.83
CA THR A 129 0.84 -11.92 4.63
C THR A 129 1.32 -13.36 4.74
N GLU A 130 2.12 -13.82 3.78
CA GLU A 130 2.73 -15.15 3.79
C GLU A 130 4.24 -15.04 3.62
N VAL A 131 5.01 -15.64 4.53
CA VAL A 131 6.48 -15.73 4.43
C VAL A 131 6.88 -17.20 4.53
N LYS A 132 7.54 -17.74 3.50
CA LYS A 132 8.00 -19.13 3.40
C LYS A 132 9.51 -19.26 3.60
N ILE A 133 10.08 -18.44 4.49
CA ILE A 133 11.46 -18.60 4.98
C ILE A 133 11.41 -19.35 6.32
N PRO A 134 12.27 -20.35 6.56
CA PRO A 134 12.35 -21.00 7.85
C PRO A 134 12.81 -19.98 8.91
N LEU A 135 11.94 -19.69 9.88
CA LEU A 135 12.32 -19.15 11.19
C LEU A 135 12.83 -17.71 11.23
N PHE A 136 12.07 -16.77 10.67
CA PHE A 136 11.97 -15.49 11.37
C PHE A 136 11.20 -15.75 12.66
N GLY A 137 11.89 -15.71 13.80
CA GLY A 137 11.22 -15.83 15.10
C GLY A 137 10.06 -14.83 15.19
N SER A 138 9.07 -15.10 16.06
CA SER A 138 7.85 -14.29 16.22
C SER A 138 8.10 -12.77 16.26
N LYS A 139 9.26 -12.34 16.76
CA LYS A 139 9.72 -10.95 16.79
C LYS A 139 9.89 -10.31 15.41
N ILE A 140 10.47 -11.01 14.44
CA ILE A 140 10.70 -10.45 13.09
C ILE A 140 9.37 -10.36 12.34
N GLU A 141 8.51 -11.36 12.48
CA GLU A 141 7.19 -11.32 11.86
C GLU A 141 6.34 -10.18 12.45
N ALA A 142 6.40 -9.96 13.77
CA ALA A 142 5.72 -8.82 14.41
C ALA A 142 6.26 -7.48 13.89
N MET A 143 7.58 -7.36 13.75
CA MET A 143 8.23 -6.16 13.21
C MET A 143 7.79 -5.87 11.77
N ILE A 144 7.70 -6.88 10.90
CA ILE A 144 7.20 -6.71 9.53
C ILE A 144 5.76 -6.23 9.54
N SER A 145 4.89 -6.83 10.35
CA SER A 145 3.50 -6.39 10.48
C SER A 145 3.38 -4.95 10.98
N GLU A 146 4.18 -4.54 11.96
CA GLU A 146 4.23 -3.18 12.48
C GLU A 146 4.68 -2.18 11.40
N GLN A 147 5.73 -2.50 10.64
CA GLN A 147 6.18 -1.65 9.52
C GLN A 147 5.14 -1.52 8.41
N VAL A 148 4.44 -2.62 8.09
CA VAL A 148 3.36 -2.59 7.09
C VAL A 148 2.21 -1.69 7.56
N LEU A 149 1.80 -1.79 8.83
CA LEU A 149 0.75 -0.93 9.38
C LEU A 149 1.18 0.54 9.40
N GLY A 150 2.40 0.85 9.84
CA GLY A 150 2.91 2.23 9.83
C GLY A 150 3.03 2.82 8.42
N LEU A 151 3.35 2.00 7.42
CA LEU A 151 3.33 2.40 6.02
C LEU A 151 1.91 2.74 5.55
N ILE A 152 0.92 1.91 5.89
CA ILE A 152 -0.49 2.15 5.56
C ILE A 152 -0.98 3.44 6.21
N ASP A 153 -0.65 3.68 7.49
CA ASP A 153 -1.01 4.90 8.21
C ASP A 153 -0.43 6.15 7.51
N ASN A 154 0.86 6.11 7.15
CA ASN A 154 1.51 7.22 6.44
C ASN A 154 0.89 7.49 5.05
N GLU A 155 0.51 6.43 4.34
CA GLU A 155 -0.16 6.53 3.04
C GLU A 155 -1.59 7.09 3.19
N HIS A 156 -2.29 6.73 4.26
CA HIS A 156 -3.60 7.28 4.59
C HIS A 156 -3.53 8.78 4.90
N ASP A 157 -2.58 9.20 5.73
CA ASP A 157 -2.35 10.61 6.07
C ASP A 157 -1.98 11.43 4.82
N PHE A 158 -1.08 10.89 3.99
CA PHE A 158 -0.75 11.51 2.71
C PHE A 158 -1.99 11.69 1.83
N THR A 159 -2.86 10.69 1.76
CA THR A 159 -4.10 10.76 0.96
C THR A 159 -4.98 11.92 1.40
N GLY A 160 -5.23 12.05 2.71
CA GLY A 160 -6.04 13.12 3.26
C GLY A 160 -5.47 14.51 2.94
N ASN A 161 -4.16 14.70 3.16
CA ASN A 161 -3.49 15.97 2.88
C ASN A 161 -3.49 16.30 1.39
N TRP A 162 -3.18 15.33 0.53
CA TRP A 162 -3.15 15.52 -0.91
C TRP A 162 -4.52 15.96 -1.45
N ILE A 163 -5.61 15.36 -0.95
CA ILE A 163 -6.98 15.75 -1.31
C ILE A 163 -7.27 17.18 -0.90
N ALA A 164 -6.91 17.58 0.33
CA ALA A 164 -7.11 18.94 0.79
C ALA A 164 -6.38 19.96 -0.10
N ASP A 165 -5.16 19.64 -0.54
CA ASP A 165 -4.31 20.53 -1.34
C ASP A 165 -4.68 20.58 -2.82
N ASN A 166 -5.22 19.50 -3.38
CA ASN A 166 -5.42 19.35 -4.84
C ASN A 166 -6.89 19.29 -5.27
N LEU A 167 -7.79 18.90 -4.36
CA LEU A 167 -9.22 18.68 -4.63
C LEU A 167 -10.12 19.42 -3.64
N GLY A 168 -9.55 20.29 -2.79
CA GLY A 168 -10.27 21.14 -1.81
C GLY A 168 -11.42 21.93 -2.41
#